data_AF-A0AAW6ABF6-F1
#
_entry.id   AF-A0AAW6ABF6-F1
#
_cell.length_a   1.000
_cell.length_b   1.000
_cell.length_c   1.000
_cell.angle_alpha   90.00
_cell.angle_beta   90.00
_cell.angle_gamma   90.00
#
_symmetry.space_group_name_H-M   'P 1'
#
loop_
_entity.id
_entity.type
_entity.pdbx_description
1 polymer ?
#
loop_
_entity_poly.entity_id
_entity_poly.type
_entity_poly.pdbx_seq_one_letter_code
_entity_poly.pdbx_strand_id
1 'polypeptide(L)'
;MEKLVNNKAFWTALSFLTFAIFVIAISTKIYWLNVFVIPLGLLIRNYGSTALFKKGEEKRKAIKNELVTAGVIRKPRKTAK
;
A
#
# COMPACT_ATOMS: atom_id res chain seq x y z
N MET A 1 17.93 -8.38 -1.00
CA MET A 1 16.92 -7.29 -1.15
C MET A 1 15.53 -7.83 -1.49
N GLU A 2 15.38 -8.75 -2.45
CA GLU A 2 14.08 -9.27 -2.91
C GLU A 2 13.23 -9.99 -1.83
N LYS A 3 13.88 -10.72 -0.91
CA LYS A 3 13.19 -11.42 0.20
C LYS A 3 12.58 -10.47 1.24
N LEU A 4 13.14 -9.28 1.44
CA LEU A 4 12.62 -8.29 2.41
C LEU A 4 11.37 -7.59 1.87
N VAL A 5 11.36 -7.30 0.56
CA VAL A 5 10.25 -6.62 -0.11
C VAL A 5 8.99 -7.48 -0.16
N ASN A 6 9.10 -8.81 -0.21
CA ASN A 6 7.94 -9.71 -0.18
C ASN A 6 7.54 -10.20 1.22
N ASN A 7 8.26 -9.80 2.27
CA ASN A 7 7.95 -10.26 3.62
C ASN A 7 6.85 -9.41 4.26
N LYS A 8 5.64 -9.96 4.34
CA LYS A 8 4.47 -9.31 4.94
C LYS A 8 4.72 -8.84 6.38
N ALA A 9 5.47 -9.62 7.16
CA ALA A 9 5.78 -9.31 8.56
C ALA A 9 6.64 -8.04 8.67
N PHE A 10 7.63 -7.88 7.79
CA PHE A 10 8.49 -6.69 7.75
C PHE A 10 7.69 -5.42 7.46
N TRP A 11 6.83 -5.44 6.44
CA TRP A 11 6.01 -4.28 6.11
C TRP A 11 4.96 -3.96 7.16
N THR A 12 4.44 -4.97 7.87
CA THR A 12 3.51 -4.78 8.99
C THR A 12 4.23 -4.10 10.15
N ALA A 13 5.42 -4.58 10.52
CA ALA A 13 6.25 -3.97 11.55
C ALA A 13 6.67 -2.54 11.17
N LEU A 14 7.05 -2.31 9.92
CA LEU A 14 7.42 -0.99 9.42
C LEU A 14 6.23 -0.01 9.44
N SER A 15 5.01 -0.50 9.16
CA SER A 15 3.78 0.30 9.26
C SER A 15 3.48 0.69 10.70
N PHE A 16 3.60 -0.26 11.64
CA PHE A 16 3.45 0.02 13.07
C PHE A 16 4.51 1.00 13.58
N LEU A 17 5.76 0.85 13.15
CA LEU A 17 6.85 1.75 13.52
C LEU A 17 6.59 3.17 13.00
N THR A 18 6.18 3.29 11.73
CA THR A 18 5.85 4.59 11.12
C THR A 18 4.69 5.26 11.86
N PHE A 19 3.67 4.48 12.23
CA PHE A 19 2.55 4.99 13.02
C PHE A 19 2.99 5.45 14.42
N ALA A 20 3.85 4.69 15.11
CA ALA A 20 4.37 5.09 16.41
C ALA A 20 5.16 6.41 16.32
N ILE A 21 6.03 6.56 15.32
CA ILE A 21 6.79 7.80 15.09
C ILE A 21 5.84 8.96 14.78
N PHE A 22 4.78 8.73 14.00
CA PHE A 22 3.77 9.73 13.71
C PHE A 22 3.02 10.21 14.96
N VAL A 23 2.61 9.29 15.84
CA VAL A 23 1.95 9.62 17.11
C VAL A 23 2.87 10.43 18.01
N ILE A 24 4.14 10.05 18.11
CA ILE A 24 5.15 10.79 18.88
C ILE A 24 5.34 12.20 18.28
N ALA A 25 5.47 12.31 16.95
CA ALA A 25 5.64 13.59 16.26
C ALA A 25 4.49 14.57 16.57
N ILE A 26 3.25 14.09 16.53
CA ILE A 26 2.06 14.87 16.88
C ILE A 26 2.08 15.24 18.36
N SER A 27 2.38 14.29 19.25
CA SER A 27 2.37 14.51 20.70
C SER A 27 3.41 15.55 21.14
N THR A 28 4.61 15.52 20.55
CA THR A 28 5.69 16.46 20.88
C THR A 28 5.60 17.78 20.11
N LYS A 29 4.61 17.94 19.21
CA LYS A 29 4.46 19.09 18.29
C LYS A 29 5.74 19.39 17.48
N ILE A 30 6.55 18.37 17.21
CA ILE A 30 7.78 18.52 16.40
C ILE A 30 7.38 18.37 14.94
N TYR A 31 6.92 19.46 14.35
CA TYR A 31 6.47 19.50 12.95
C TYR A 31 7.56 19.13 11.94
N TRP A 32 8.84 19.30 12.31
CA TRP A 32 9.97 18.94 11.46
C TRP A 32 10.08 17.42 11.25
N LEU A 33 9.60 16.61 12.21
CA LEU A 33 9.62 15.15 12.12
C LEU A 33 8.65 14.63 11.03
N ASN A 34 7.63 15.42 10.66
CA ASN A 34 6.71 15.08 9.56
C ASN A 34 7.43 14.92 8.22
N VAL A 35 8.54 15.64 8.00
CA VAL A 35 9.34 15.52 6.77
C VAL A 35 9.91 14.12 6.59
N PHE A 36 10.13 13.37 7.68
CA PHE A 36 10.57 11.97 7.63
C PHE A 36 9.41 10.98 7.59
N VAL A 37 8.32 11.29 8.30
CA VAL A 37 7.15 10.41 8.36
C VAL A 37 6.41 10.35 7.02
N ILE A 38 6.28 11.48 6.31
CA ILE A 38 5.56 11.54 5.03
C ILE A 38 6.22 10.64 3.95
N PRO A 39 7.54 10.70 3.71
CA PRO A 39 8.23 9.77 2.82
C PRO A 39 8.12 8.32 3.25
N LEU A 40 8.22 8.01 4.55
CA LEU A 40 8.03 6.65 5.06
C LEU A 40 6.62 6.12 4.74
N GLY A 41 5.60 6.94 4.98
CA GLY A 41 4.21 6.60 4.64
C GLY A 41 4.01 6.38 3.14
N LEU A 42 4.62 7.22 2.29
CA LEU A 42 4.60 7.06 0.83
C LEU A 42 5.32 5.78 0.39
N LEU A 43 6.46 5.44 0.98
CA LEU A 43 7.20 4.21 0.70
C LEU A 43 6.39 2.97 1.07
N ILE A 44 5.76 2.95 2.24
CA ILE A 44 4.87 1.85 2.66
C ILE A 44 3.69 1.72 1.71
N ARG A 45 3.08 2.85 1.31
CA ARG A 45 1.97 2.84 0.35
C ARG A 45 2.37 2.29 -1.01
N ASN A 46 3.52 2.69 -1.55
CA ASN A 46 3.93 2.32 -2.91
C ASN A 46 4.51 0.90 -2.99
N TYR A 47 5.28 0.47 -2.00
CA TYR A 47 5.99 -0.82 -2.03
C TYR A 47 5.39 -1.85 -1.08
N GLY A 48 4.94 -1.42 0.10
CA GLY A 48 4.34 -2.28 1.10
C GLY A 48 2.94 -2.73 0.75
N SER A 49 2.15 -1.91 0.04
CA SER A 49 0.77 -2.27 -0.35
C SER A 49 0.72 -3.56 -1.18
N THR A 50 1.61 -3.69 -2.17
CA THR A 50 1.69 -4.89 -3.00
C THR A 50 2.07 -6.12 -2.18
N ALA A 51 2.95 -5.98 -1.16
CA ALA A 51 3.35 -7.08 -0.29
C ALA A 51 2.29 -7.44 0.77
N LEU A 52 1.64 -6.44 1.39
CA LEU A 52 0.60 -6.63 2.40
C LEU A 52 -0.71 -7.16 1.81
N PHE A 53 -1.09 -6.66 0.63
CA PHE A 53 -2.40 -6.87 0.03
C PHE A 53 -2.36 -7.68 -1.27
N LYS A 54 -1.26 -8.34 -1.62
CA LYS A 54 -1.14 -9.20 -2.83
C LYS A 54 -2.37 -10.07 -3.07
N LYS A 55 -2.78 -10.83 -2.03
CA LYS A 55 -3.95 -11.73 -2.08
C LYS A 55 -5.27 -10.98 -2.25
N GLY A 56 -5.38 -9.77 -1.71
CA GLY A 56 -6.55 -8.89 -1.86
C GLY A 56 -6.63 -8.28 -3.25
N GLU A 57 -5.50 -7.85 -3.82
CA GLU A 57 -5.42 -7.36 -5.20
C GLU A 57 -5.73 -8.46 -6.21
N GLU A 58 -5.22 -9.68 -6.01
CA GLU A 58 -5.53 -10.83 -6.84
C GLU A 58 -7.03 -11.14 -6.83
N LYS A 59 -7.67 -11.15 -5.64
CA LYS A 59 -9.13 -11.29 -5.52
C LYS A 59 -9.89 -10.18 -6.24
N ARG A 60 -9.47 -8.92 -6.08
CA ARG A 60 -10.10 -7.78 -6.77
C ARG A 60 -9.95 -7.87 -8.28
N LYS A 61 -8.80 -8.32 -8.78
CA LYS A 61 -8.58 -8.58 -10.22
C LYS A 61 -9.46 -9.72 -10.72
N ALA A 62 -9.58 -10.81 -9.96
CA ALA A 62 -10.43 -11.94 -10.29
C ALA A 62 -11.91 -11.53 -10.37
N ILE A 63 -12.44 -10.86 -9.34
CA ILE A 63 -13.82 -10.35 -9.30
C ILE A 63 -14.06 -9.37 -10.45
N LYS A 64 -13.12 -8.47 -10.72
CA LYS A 64 -13.24 -7.52 -11.85
C LYS A 64 -13.30 -8.26 -13.19
N ASN A 65 -12.49 -9.29 -13.38
CA ASN A 65 -12.53 -10.10 -14.60
C ASN A 65 -13.85 -10.87 -14.71
N GLU A 66 -14.34 -11.44 -13.61
CA GLU A 66 -15.62 -12.15 -13.56
C GLU A 66 -16.79 -11.22 -13.91
N LEU A 67 -16.84 -10.01 -13.35
CA LEU A 67 -17.86 -9.01 -13.66
C LEU A 67 -17.80 -8.50 -15.10
N VAL A 68 -16.61 -8.45 -15.69
CA VAL A 68 -16.43 -8.12 -17.12
C VAL A 68 -16.92 -9.28 -17.99
N THR A 69 -16.62 -10.52 -17.64
CA THR A 69 -17.09 -11.72 -18.35
C THR A 69 -18.61 -11.87 -18.25
N ALA A 70 -19.19 -11.60 -17.08
CA ALA A 70 -20.63 -11.60 -16.85
C ALA A 70 -21.37 -10.42 -17.50
N GLY A 71 -20.65 -9.50 -18.16
CA GLY A 71 -21.24 -8.36 -18.85
C GLY A 71 -21.79 -7.25 -17.95
N VAL A 72 -21.60 -7.35 -16.63
CA VAL A 72 -22.06 -6.36 -15.64
C VAL A 72 -21.28 -5.05 -15.77
N ILE A 73 -19.99 -5.13 -16.11
CA ILE A 73 -19.09 -3.98 -16.21
C ILE A 73 -18.43 -3.95 -17.59
N ARG A 74 -18.42 -2.78 -18.24
CA ARG A 74 -17.70 -2.59 -19.50
C ARG A 74 -16.20 -2.71 -19.28
N LYS A 75 -15.54 -3.50 -20.15
CA LYS A 75 -14.08 -3.63 -20.15
C LYS A 75 -13.44 -2.24 -20.30
N PRO A 76 -12.47 -1.88 -19.44
CA PRO A 76 -11.82 -0.58 -19.53
C PRO A 76 -11.14 -0.44 -20.90
N ARG A 77 -11.42 0.66 -21.60
CA ARG A 77 -10.77 1.00 -22.87
C ARG A 77 -9.29 1.20 -22.57
N LYS A 78 -8.40 0.41 -23.18
CA LYS A 78 -6.96 0.67 -23.10
C LYS A 78 -6.70 2.03 -23.75
N THR A 79 -6.43 3.06 -22.95
CA THR A 79 -5.80 4.28 -23.45
C THR A 79 -4.36 3.91 -23.78
N ALA A 80 -4.05 3.83 -25.08
CA ALA A 80 -2.69 3.78 -25.54
C ALA A 80 -1.97 5.03 -25.00
N LYS A 81 -0.91 4.82 -24.24
CA LYS A 81 0.08 5.86 -23.94
C LYS A 81 1.17 5.77 -24.97
#